data_AF-A0AAR2JLX1-F1
#
_entry.id   AF-A0AAR2JLX1-F1
#
_cell.length_a   1.000
_cell.length_b   1.000
_cell.length_c   1.000
_cell.angle_alpha   90.00
_cell.angle_beta   90.00
_cell.angle_gamma   90.00
#
_symmetry.space_group_name_H-M   'P 1'
#
loop_
_entity.id
_entity.type
_entity.pdbx_description
1 polymer ?
#
loop_
_entity_poly.entity_id
_entity_poly.type
_entity_poly.pdbx_seq_one_letter_code
_entity_poly.pdbx_strand_id
1 'polypeptide(L)'
;MVLQGFFLQNHKFYIDNARLEQWSVLTDLTLVLEKGLSFQSHSLVLAAVSTVIQKMLQERTEEKMCLRLGPEVSGLGLSAVLEFAYTGNLTGLDRESLAQIQKAALYLGVPRVLELCKEEEDRKKRESDGSKKVEEMKKISAEEQMEASLRSIRQLWAEGVGCDVELEAEGIVYHGKEI
;
A
#
# COMPACT_ATOMS: atom_id res chain seq x y z
N MET A 1 12.47 7.77 15.71
CA MET A 1 11.90 6.61 16.42
C MET A 1 10.36 6.56 16.43
N VAL A 2 9.64 7.52 15.84
CA VAL A 2 8.16 7.55 15.88
C VAL A 2 7.50 6.66 14.80
N LEU A 3 8.15 6.50 13.63
CA LEU A 3 7.57 5.73 12.52
C LEU A 3 7.54 4.20 12.77
N GLN A 4 8.50 3.63 13.51
CA GLN A 4 8.49 2.18 13.81
C GLN A 4 7.29 1.77 14.68
N GLY A 5 6.82 2.66 15.57
CA GLY A 5 5.61 2.42 16.38
C GLY A 5 4.31 2.55 15.58
N PHE A 6 4.29 3.37 14.53
CA PHE A 6 3.11 3.63 13.71
C PHE A 6 2.76 2.47 12.77
N PHE A 7 3.76 1.74 12.27
CA PHE A 7 3.53 0.62 11.34
C PHE A 7 3.10 -0.68 12.04
N LEU A 8 3.52 -0.91 13.30
CA LEU A 8 3.35 -2.21 13.98
C LEU A 8 2.05 -2.35 14.81
N GLN A 9 1.29 -1.28 15.05
CA GLN A 9 0.05 -1.35 15.86
C GLN A 9 -1.24 -1.65 15.07
N ASN A 10 -1.17 -1.82 13.75
CA ASN A 10 -2.35 -1.85 12.88
C ASN A 10 -2.93 -3.25 12.60
N HIS A 11 -2.62 -4.25 13.42
CA HIS A 11 -3.08 -5.65 13.23
C HIS A 11 -4.60 -5.87 13.46
N LYS A 12 -5.42 -4.81 13.57
CA LYS A 12 -6.87 -4.95 13.77
C LYS A 12 -7.68 -3.73 13.32
N PHE A 13 -7.44 -3.23 12.11
CA PHE A 13 -8.14 -2.05 11.58
C PHE A 13 -8.89 -2.26 10.26
N TYR A 14 -9.10 -3.51 9.87
CA TYR A 14 -10.02 -3.85 8.79
C TYR A 14 -11.26 -4.50 9.41
N ILE A 15 -12.42 -3.91 9.12
CA ILE A 15 -13.76 -4.26 9.63
C ILE A 15 -14.06 -3.65 11.00
N ASP A 16 -14.31 -2.34 11.06
CA ASP A 16 -15.44 -1.74 11.80
C ASP A 16 -15.40 -0.21 11.69
N ASN A 17 -16.45 0.39 11.11
CA ASN A 17 -16.63 1.85 10.95
C ASN A 17 -16.51 2.66 12.26
N ALA A 18 -16.57 2.01 13.43
CA ALA A 18 -16.65 2.67 14.73
C ALA A 18 -15.31 3.02 15.37
N ARG A 19 -14.16 2.54 14.86
CA ARG A 19 -12.82 2.86 15.40
C ARG A 19 -11.99 3.82 14.54
N LEU A 20 -12.51 4.24 13.38
CA LEU A 20 -11.82 5.13 12.45
C LEU A 20 -11.64 6.56 12.98
N GLU A 21 -12.51 7.02 13.89
CA GLU A 21 -12.53 8.40 14.39
C GLU A 21 -11.21 8.89 15.01
N GLN A 22 -10.34 7.99 15.46
CA GLN A 22 -9.11 8.40 16.14
C GLN A 22 -7.93 8.65 15.18
N TRP A 23 -7.92 8.06 13.97
CA TRP A 23 -6.82 8.16 12.99
C TRP A 23 -7.28 8.46 11.55
N SER A 24 -8.58 8.69 11.33
CA SER A 24 -9.15 9.17 10.05
C SER A 24 -8.71 10.59 9.68
N VAL A 25 -8.20 11.35 10.65
CA VAL A 25 -7.85 12.78 10.56
C VAL A 25 -6.84 13.08 9.45
N LEU A 26 -6.01 12.11 9.05
CA LEU A 26 -4.96 12.30 8.04
C LEU A 26 -5.17 11.54 6.72
N THR A 27 -6.31 10.85 6.56
CA THR A 27 -6.59 10.17 5.29
C THR A 27 -6.94 11.19 4.20
N ASP A 28 -6.05 11.31 3.22
CA ASP A 28 -6.11 12.29 2.14
C ASP A 28 -6.38 11.65 0.77
N LEU A 29 -6.57 10.33 0.72
CA LEU A 29 -6.95 9.56 -0.47
C LEU A 29 -8.22 8.75 -0.23
N THR A 30 -9.22 8.93 -1.09
CA THR A 30 -10.42 8.10 -1.17
C THR A 30 -10.41 7.25 -2.44
N LEU A 31 -10.56 5.94 -2.29
CA LEU A 31 -10.62 4.95 -3.36
C LEU A 31 -12.07 4.49 -3.49
N VAL A 32 -12.70 4.70 -4.65
CA VAL A 32 -14.14 4.45 -4.84
C VAL A 32 -14.36 3.32 -5.83
N LEU A 33 -15.11 2.30 -5.43
CA LEU A 33 -15.55 1.19 -6.27
C LEU A 33 -16.94 1.46 -6.89
N GLU A 34 -17.30 0.73 -7.95
CA GLU A 34 -18.55 0.95 -8.72
C GLU A 34 -19.84 0.90 -7.89
N LYS A 35 -19.89 0.12 -6.81
CA LYS A 35 -21.08 -0.04 -5.96
C LYS A 35 -21.19 1.01 -4.84
N GLY A 36 -20.44 2.10 -4.92
CA GLY A 36 -20.39 3.14 -3.89
C GLY A 36 -19.61 2.75 -2.64
N LEU A 37 -19.03 1.55 -2.60
CA LEU A 37 -18.08 1.16 -1.57
C LEU A 37 -16.81 2.01 -1.74
N SER A 38 -16.35 2.61 -0.64
CA SER A 38 -15.14 3.43 -0.65
C SER A 38 -14.19 3.05 0.48
N PHE A 39 -12.91 3.28 0.24
CA PHE A 39 -11.83 3.05 1.18
C PHE A 39 -11.06 4.36 1.35
N GLN A 40 -10.75 4.70 2.59
CA GLN A 40 -9.89 5.83 2.91
C GLN A 40 -8.49 5.33 3.26
N SER A 41 -7.46 6.04 2.79
CA SER A 41 -6.07 5.70 3.05
C SER A 41 -5.20 6.96 3.05
N HIS A 42 -3.99 6.83 3.58
CA HIS A 42 -2.93 7.81 3.42
C HIS A 42 -2.33 7.65 2.02
N SER A 43 -2.48 8.69 1.21
CA SER A 43 -1.95 8.76 -0.16
C SER A 43 -0.46 8.37 -0.20
N LEU A 44 0.33 8.90 0.73
CA LEU A 44 1.77 8.71 0.83
C LEU A 44 2.15 7.24 1.13
N VAL A 45 1.38 6.57 1.99
CA VAL A 45 1.61 5.15 2.32
C VAL A 45 1.32 4.28 1.10
N LEU A 46 0.21 4.55 0.40
CA LEU A 46 -0.12 3.80 -0.81
C LEU A 46 0.85 4.12 -1.95
N ALA A 47 1.28 5.37 -2.09
CA ALA A 47 2.30 5.79 -3.05
C ALA A 47 3.62 5.04 -2.84
N ALA A 48 4.03 4.74 -1.61
CA ALA A 48 5.26 3.99 -1.34
C ALA A 48 5.31 2.61 -2.04
N VAL A 49 4.14 2.06 -2.41
CA VAL A 49 4.02 0.77 -3.09
C VAL A 49 3.41 0.89 -4.50
N SER A 50 2.72 1.99 -4.82
CA SER A 50 1.91 2.18 -6.03
C SER A 50 2.48 3.27 -6.94
N THR A 51 2.86 2.92 -8.16
CA THR A 51 3.32 3.89 -9.16
C THR A 51 2.20 4.81 -9.64
N VAL A 52 0.95 4.33 -9.64
CA VAL A 52 -0.22 5.13 -10.02
C VAL A 52 -0.45 6.24 -9.00
N ILE A 53 -0.45 5.91 -7.71
CA ILE A 53 -0.66 6.90 -6.65
C ILE A 53 0.55 7.85 -6.52
N GLN A 54 1.78 7.38 -6.74
CA GLN A 54 2.95 8.28 -6.83
C GLN A 54 2.76 9.35 -7.90
N LYS A 55 2.40 8.93 -9.11
CA LYS A 55 2.18 9.87 -10.22
C LYS A 55 1.06 10.85 -9.89
N MET A 56 -0.05 10.36 -9.34
CA MET A 56 -1.14 11.22 -8.89
C MET A 56 -0.66 12.26 -7.86
N LEU A 57 0.15 11.85 -6.87
CA LEU A 57 0.72 12.73 -5.86
C LEU A 57 1.66 13.78 -6.43
N GLN A 58 2.46 13.43 -7.43
CA GLN A 58 3.36 14.38 -8.11
C GLN A 58 2.59 15.41 -8.94
N GLU A 59 1.47 15.00 -9.55
CA GLU A 59 0.63 15.86 -10.39
C GLU A 59 -0.47 16.59 -9.57
N ARG A 60 -0.45 16.44 -8.25
CA ARG A 60 -1.51 16.90 -7.36
C ARG A 60 -1.64 18.41 -7.36
N THR A 61 -2.88 18.89 -7.52
CA THR A 61 -3.24 20.30 -7.29
C THR A 61 -4.20 20.51 -6.12
N GLU A 62 -4.88 19.45 -5.63
CA GLU A 62 -5.91 19.55 -4.58
C GLU A 62 -5.55 18.79 -3.31
N GLU A 63 -5.88 19.33 -2.12
CA GLU A 63 -5.60 18.75 -0.79
C GLU A 63 -6.30 17.43 -0.47
N LYS A 64 -7.29 17.00 -1.26
CA LYS A 64 -7.91 15.66 -1.13
C LYS A 64 -7.95 14.97 -2.48
N MET A 65 -7.55 13.70 -2.50
CA MET A 65 -7.55 12.88 -3.71
C MET A 65 -8.70 11.89 -3.70
N CYS A 66 -9.30 11.72 -4.87
CA CYS A 66 -10.30 10.69 -5.11
C CYS A 66 -9.95 9.92 -6.38
N LEU A 67 -9.82 8.60 -6.27
CA LEU A 67 -9.59 7.72 -7.40
C LEU A 67 -10.77 6.74 -7.51
N ARG A 68 -11.48 6.81 -8.64
CA ARG A 68 -12.50 5.84 -9.01
C ARG A 68 -11.82 4.65 -9.66
N LEU A 69 -12.01 3.47 -9.07
CA LEU A 69 -11.41 2.23 -9.52
C LEU A 69 -12.28 1.57 -10.58
N GLY A 70 -11.64 0.85 -11.50
CA GLY A 70 -12.32 0.11 -12.55
C GLY A 70 -13.12 -1.10 -12.03
N PRO A 71 -14.09 -1.61 -12.81
CA PRO A 71 -14.93 -2.76 -12.45
C PRO A 71 -14.14 -4.04 -12.15
N GLU A 72 -12.92 -4.16 -12.65
CA GLU A 72 -12.01 -5.28 -12.43
C GLU A 72 -11.44 -5.36 -11.01
N VAL A 73 -11.45 -4.24 -10.28
CA VAL A 73 -10.92 -4.17 -8.92
C VAL A 73 -12.00 -4.60 -7.94
N SER A 74 -11.80 -5.74 -7.28
CA SER A 74 -12.70 -6.18 -6.21
C SER A 74 -12.35 -5.52 -4.87
N GLY A 75 -13.32 -5.43 -3.96
CA GLY A 75 -13.08 -4.95 -2.59
C GLY A 75 -12.06 -5.81 -1.82
N LEU A 76 -12.03 -7.12 -2.08
CA LEU A 76 -11.02 -8.02 -1.52
C LEU A 76 -9.62 -7.72 -2.08
N GLY A 77 -9.48 -7.62 -3.41
CA GLY A 77 -8.19 -7.32 -4.03
C GLY A 77 -7.63 -5.98 -3.57
N LEU A 78 -8.50 -4.97 -3.47
CA LEU A 78 -8.15 -3.65 -2.93
C LEU A 78 -7.71 -3.73 -1.46
N SER A 79 -8.47 -4.45 -0.63
CA SER A 79 -8.16 -4.60 0.80
C SER A 79 -6.80 -5.25 1.01
N ALA A 80 -6.47 -6.28 0.24
CA ALA A 80 -5.17 -6.95 0.30
C ALA A 80 -4.00 -6.04 -0.13
N VAL A 81 -4.20 -5.22 -1.17
CA VAL A 81 -3.19 -4.23 -1.59
C VAL A 81 -2.97 -3.19 -0.49
N LEU A 82 -4.04 -2.72 0.16
CA LEU A 82 -3.93 -1.79 1.26
C LEU A 82 -3.27 -2.43 2.48
N GLU A 83 -3.67 -3.66 2.86
CA GLU A 83 -3.01 -4.44 3.93
C GLU A 83 -1.51 -4.55 3.68
N PHE A 84 -1.10 -4.89 2.45
CA PHE A 84 0.30 -4.94 2.06
C PHE A 84 1.00 -3.58 2.21
N ALA A 85 0.37 -2.49 1.79
CA ALA A 85 0.96 -1.15 1.92
C ALA A 85 1.26 -0.78 3.39
N TYR A 86 0.39 -1.19 4.33
CA TYR A 86 0.55 -0.90 5.76
C TYR A 86 1.37 -1.91 6.54
N THR A 87 1.49 -3.15 6.07
CA THR A 87 2.10 -4.24 6.86
C THR A 87 3.29 -4.92 6.18
N GLY A 88 3.47 -4.70 4.88
CA GLY A 88 4.42 -5.44 4.06
C GLY A 88 4.03 -6.91 3.84
N ASN A 89 2.87 -7.33 4.33
CA ASN A 89 2.41 -8.71 4.29
C ASN A 89 1.19 -8.88 3.37
N LEU A 90 1.07 -10.04 2.74
CA LEU A 90 -0.12 -10.46 2.01
C LEU A 90 -0.67 -11.73 2.66
N THR A 91 -1.79 -11.61 3.35
CA THR A 91 -2.48 -12.77 3.96
C THR A 91 -3.59 -13.30 3.04
N GLY A 92 -4.08 -14.51 3.30
CA GLY A 92 -5.27 -15.03 2.63
C GLY A 92 -5.10 -15.37 1.13
N LEU A 93 -3.91 -15.80 0.70
CA LEU A 93 -3.61 -16.14 -0.70
C LEU A 93 -4.12 -17.55 -1.09
N ASP A 94 -5.43 -17.73 -1.22
CA ASP A 94 -6.03 -18.89 -1.90
C ASP A 94 -6.07 -18.69 -3.44
N ARG A 95 -6.68 -19.60 -4.20
CA ARG A 95 -6.70 -19.49 -5.68
C ARG A 95 -7.63 -18.40 -6.19
N GLU A 96 -8.76 -18.18 -5.53
CA GLU A 96 -9.77 -17.22 -5.96
C GLU A 96 -9.35 -15.80 -5.56
N SER A 97 -8.80 -15.64 -4.35
CA SER A 97 -8.28 -14.36 -3.87
C SER A 97 -7.10 -13.86 -4.70
N LEU A 98 -6.21 -14.75 -5.14
CA LEU A 98 -4.99 -14.37 -5.87
C LEU A 98 -5.28 -13.64 -7.19
N ALA A 99 -6.25 -14.13 -7.98
CA ALA A 99 -6.65 -13.45 -9.22
C ALA A 99 -7.25 -12.06 -8.97
N GLN A 100 -7.98 -11.89 -7.87
CA GLN A 100 -8.55 -10.60 -7.49
C GLN A 100 -7.47 -9.62 -7.02
N ILE A 101 -6.50 -10.10 -6.25
CA ILE A 101 -5.35 -9.32 -5.77
C ILE A 101 -4.48 -8.87 -6.94
N GLN A 102 -4.20 -9.76 -7.90
CA GLN A 102 -3.45 -9.41 -9.12
C GLN A 102 -4.14 -8.32 -9.93
N LYS A 103 -5.46 -8.39 -10.12
CA LYS A 103 -6.21 -7.34 -10.83
C LYS A 103 -6.09 -5.99 -10.13
N ALA A 104 -6.27 -5.97 -8.80
CA ALA A 104 -6.13 -4.74 -8.02
C ALA A 104 -4.70 -4.19 -8.07
N ALA A 105 -3.69 -5.04 -7.91
CA ALA A 105 -2.29 -4.67 -7.95
C ALA A 105 -1.85 -4.18 -9.33
N LEU A 106 -2.34 -4.80 -10.41
CA LEU A 106 -2.10 -4.35 -11.77
C LEU A 106 -2.73 -2.97 -12.01
N TYR A 107 -3.99 -2.81 -11.61
CA TYR A 107 -4.71 -1.54 -11.75
C TYR A 107 -4.03 -0.40 -11.00
N LEU A 108 -3.61 -0.65 -9.76
CA LEU A 108 -2.93 0.33 -8.91
C LEU A 108 -1.43 0.43 -9.17
N GLY A 109 -0.85 -0.36 -10.09
CA GLY A 109 0.58 -0.36 -10.35
C GLY A 109 1.42 -0.69 -9.11
N VAL A 110 1.14 -1.83 -8.45
CA VAL A 110 1.82 -2.30 -7.25
C VAL A 110 2.70 -3.51 -7.59
N PRO A 111 3.91 -3.31 -8.13
CA PRO A 111 4.73 -4.38 -8.69
C PRO A 111 5.13 -5.44 -7.65
N ARG A 112 5.42 -5.02 -6.41
CA ARG A 112 5.82 -5.93 -5.33
C ARG A 112 4.71 -6.93 -4.96
N VAL A 113 3.44 -6.52 -5.08
CA VAL A 113 2.30 -7.45 -4.87
C VAL A 113 2.20 -8.42 -6.05
N LEU A 114 2.41 -7.97 -7.29
CA LEU A 114 2.40 -8.85 -8.47
C LEU A 114 3.51 -9.91 -8.41
N GLU A 115 4.69 -9.54 -7.95
CA GLU A 115 5.81 -10.46 -7.71
C GLU A 115 5.43 -11.53 -6.68
N LEU A 116 4.89 -11.14 -5.53
CA LEU A 116 4.44 -12.07 -4.49
C LEU A 116 3.30 -12.98 -4.98
N CYS A 117 2.36 -12.47 -5.77
CA CYS A 117 1.31 -13.30 -6.38
C CYS A 117 1.91 -14.35 -7.32
N LYS A 118 2.92 -14.00 -8.13
CA LYS A 118 3.59 -14.92 -9.04
C LYS A 118 4.35 -16.02 -8.28
N GLU A 119 5.07 -15.65 -7.23
CA GLU A 119 5.78 -16.61 -6.37
C GLU A 119 4.82 -17.64 -5.76
N GLU A 120 3.66 -17.19 -5.29
CA GLU A 120 2.64 -18.06 -4.70
C GLU A 120 1.94 -18.95 -5.74
N GLU A 121 1.74 -18.49 -6.98
CA GLU A 121 1.29 -19.33 -8.08
C GLU A 121 2.30 -20.43 -8.40
N ASP A 122 3.58 -20.08 -8.51
CA ASP A 122 4.65 -21.02 -8.84
C ASP A 122 4.83 -22.04 -7.72
N ARG A 123 4.70 -21.63 -6.45
CA ARG A 123 4.65 -22.55 -5.30
C ARG A 123 3.51 -23.56 -5.43
N LYS A 124 2.29 -23.10 -5.71
CA LYS A 124 1.12 -23.97 -5.87
C LYS A 124 1.24 -24.96 -7.03
N LYS A 125 1.90 -24.57 -8.14
CA LYS A 125 2.20 -25.47 -9.28
C LYS A 125 3.22 -26.56 -8.90
N ARG A 126 4.26 -26.21 -8.14
CA ARG A 126 5.26 -27.18 -7.66
C ARG A 126 4.67 -28.19 -6.67
N GLU A 127 3.73 -27.74 -5.83
CA GLU A 127 3.00 -28.59 -4.90
C GLU A 127 2.09 -29.60 -5.61
N SER A 128 1.47 -29.22 -6.75
CA SER A 128 0.69 -30.17 -7.57
C SER A 128 1.55 -31.16 -8.35
N ASP A 129 2.77 -30.78 -8.73
CA ASP A 129 3.66 -31.58 -9.58
C ASP A 129 4.63 -32.48 -8.78
N GLY A 130 4.55 -32.49 -7.45
CA GLY A 130 5.33 -33.39 -6.58
C GLY A 130 6.86 -33.16 -6.58
N SER A 131 7.36 -32.11 -7.22
CA SER A 131 8.80 -31.85 -7.37
C SER A 131 9.38 -31.12 -6.16
N LYS A 132 10.06 -31.87 -5.27
CA LYS A 132 10.83 -31.35 -4.11
C LYS A 132 12.19 -30.76 -4.50
N LYS A 133 12.26 -29.81 -5.44
CA LYS A 133 13.49 -29.01 -5.62
C LYS A 133 13.32 -27.68 -4.91
N VAL A 134 13.79 -27.67 -3.67
CA VAL A 134 13.93 -26.47 -2.84
C VAL A 134 15.16 -25.71 -3.37
N GLU A 135 14.96 -24.87 -4.38
CA GLU A 135 15.70 -23.63 -4.41
C GLU A 135 14.89 -22.66 -3.55
N GLU A 136 15.42 -22.35 -2.35
CA GLU A 136 14.89 -21.29 -1.51
C GLU A 136 15.06 -19.96 -2.26
N MET A 137 14.12 -19.63 -3.15
CA MET A 137 13.90 -18.23 -3.50
C MET A 137 13.57 -17.54 -2.18
N LYS A 138 14.51 -16.73 -1.69
CA LYS A 138 14.33 -15.93 -0.47
C LYS A 138 13.03 -15.15 -0.61
N LYS A 139 11.98 -15.62 0.07
CA LYS A 139 10.75 -14.86 0.24
C LYS A 139 11.14 -13.57 0.95
N ILE A 140 10.94 -12.44 0.28
CA ILE A 140 11.20 -11.13 0.90
C ILE A 140 10.26 -11.02 2.11
N SER A 141 10.83 -10.81 3.29
CA SER A 141 10.05 -10.79 4.53
C SER A 141 9.16 -9.55 4.59
N ALA A 142 8.11 -9.59 5.41
CA ALA A 142 7.27 -8.41 5.63
C ALA A 142 8.10 -7.20 6.15
N GLU A 143 9.13 -7.47 6.94
CA GLU A 143 10.07 -6.44 7.43
C GLU A 143 10.86 -5.81 6.28
N GLU A 144 11.37 -6.61 5.35
CA GLU A 144 12.10 -6.13 4.18
C GLU A 144 11.17 -5.33 3.24
N GLN A 145 9.92 -5.76 3.08
CA GLN A 145 8.90 -5.02 2.35
C GLN A 145 8.60 -3.67 3.00
N MET A 146 8.52 -3.63 4.33
CA MET A 146 8.29 -2.41 5.07
C MET A 146 9.47 -1.44 4.94
N GLU A 147 10.69 -1.95 5.06
CA GLU A 147 11.90 -1.15 4.89
C GLU A 147 11.99 -0.57 3.47
N ALA A 148 11.60 -1.33 2.45
CA ALA A 148 11.48 -0.82 1.09
C ALA A 148 10.43 0.30 0.98
N SER A 149 9.26 0.15 1.63
CA SER A 149 8.24 1.20 1.67
C SER A 149 8.75 2.47 2.38
N LEU A 150 9.44 2.33 3.51
CA LEU A 150 10.04 3.46 4.23
C LEU A 150 11.07 4.19 3.38
N ARG A 151 11.91 3.47 2.64
CA ARG A 151 12.85 4.06 1.68
C ARG A 151 12.13 4.84 0.59
N SER A 152 11.05 4.29 0.02
CA SER A 152 10.22 5.02 -0.95
C SER A 152 9.60 6.29 -0.37
N ILE A 153 9.06 6.24 0.86
CA ILE A 153 8.48 7.43 1.52
C ILE A 153 9.54 8.52 1.70
N ARG A 154 10.75 8.17 2.15
CA ARG A 154 11.86 9.12 2.30
C ARG A 154 12.25 9.76 0.97
N GLN A 155 12.25 8.98 -0.11
CA GLN A 155 12.53 9.49 -1.45
C GLN A 155 11.45 10.47 -1.91
N LEU A 156 10.17 10.12 -1.71
CA LEU A 156 9.05 11.01 -2.04
C LEU A 156 9.15 12.35 -1.29
N TRP A 157 9.50 12.32 0.00
CA TRP A 157 9.75 13.54 0.76
C TRP A 157 10.95 14.35 0.26
N ALA A 158 12.05 13.69 -0.13
CA ALA A 158 13.20 14.37 -0.72
C ALA A 158 12.84 15.06 -2.05
N GLU A 159 11.83 14.57 -2.75
CA GLU A 159 11.26 15.15 -3.97
C GLU A 159 10.16 16.19 -3.69
N GLY A 160 9.87 16.50 -2.42
CA GLY A 160 8.80 17.42 -2.00
C GLY A 160 7.38 16.86 -2.12
N VAL A 161 7.25 15.56 -2.40
CA VAL A 161 5.94 14.91 -2.61
C VAL A 161 5.28 14.59 -1.28
N GLY A 162 4.06 15.08 -1.09
CA GLY A 162 3.25 14.82 0.11
C GLY A 162 3.70 15.63 1.33
N CYS A 163 4.51 16.67 1.14
CA CYS A 163 4.79 17.69 2.13
C CYS A 163 3.72 18.79 2.06
N ASP A 164 3.04 19.06 3.17
CA ASP A 164 2.03 20.12 3.31
C ASP A 164 2.48 21.23 4.28
N VAL A 165 3.64 21.05 4.95
CA VAL A 165 4.23 22.04 5.84
C VAL A 165 5.67 22.32 5.45
N GLU A 166 6.00 23.61 5.40
CA GLU A 166 7.37 24.11 5.35
C GLU A 166 7.75 24.68 6.73
N LEU A 167 8.82 24.17 7.32
CA LEU A 167 9.39 24.66 8.56
C LEU A 167 10.68 25.40 8.23
N GLU A 168 10.73 26.70 8.49
CA GLU A 168 11.97 27.48 8.39
C GLU A 168 12.61 27.61 9.77
N ALA A 169 13.86 27.15 9.91
CA ALA A 169 14.66 27.35 11.11
C ALA A 169 16.06 27.82 10.71
N GLU A 170 16.50 28.94 11.28
CA GLU A 170 17.83 29.54 11.00
C GLU A 170 18.11 29.79 9.51
N GLY A 171 17.06 30.08 8.71
CA GLY A 171 17.16 30.29 7.26
C GLY A 171 17.25 28.99 6.43
N ILE A 172 17.09 27.83 7.06
CA ILE A 172 16.98 26.52 6.39
C ILE A 172 15.52 26.10 6.36
N VAL A 173 15.00 25.78 5.17
CA VAL A 173 13.63 25.30 4.96
C VAL A 173 13.59 23.78 4.94
N TYR A 174 12.73 23.21 5.77
CA TYR A 174 12.43 21.78 5.85
C TYR A 174 11.01 21.53 5.35
N HIS A 175 10.84 20.56 4.46
CA HIS A 175 9.53 20.15 3.97
C HIS A 175 9.08 18.91 4.74
N GLY A 176 7.87 18.92 5.29
CA GLY A 176 7.31 17.87 6.13
C GLY A 176 5.83 17.65 5.87
N LYS A 177 5.27 16.58 6.45
CA LYS A 177 3.83 16.34 6.49
C LYS A 177 3.31 16.59 7.90
N GLU A 178 2.24 17.38 8.06
CA GLU A 178 1.52 17.52 9.33
C GLU A 178 0.89 16.15 9.69
N ILE A 179 1.23 15.62 10.87
CA ILE A 179 0.74 14.34 11.41
C ILE A 179 -0.04 14.61 12.69
#